data_AF-A0A7X0KJX1-F1
#
_entry.id   AF-A0A7X0KJX1-F1
#
_cell.length_a   1.000
_cell.length_b   1.000
_cell.length_c   1.000
_cell.angle_alpha   90.00
_cell.angle_beta   90.00
_cell.angle_gamma   90.00
#
_symmetry.space_group_name_H-M   'P 1'
#
loop_
_entity.id
_entity.type
_entity.pdbx_description
1 polymer ?
#
loop_
_entity_poly.entity_id
_entity_poly.type
_entity_poly.pdbx_seq_one_letter_code
_entity_poly.pdbx_strand_id
1 'polypeptide(L)'
;MNQQAEDSITQMLNCFPQTSQNYELLFATLGKLCAGQTDQAIIEASERFAAGDVKDQSKKFAPSGPEFIEEVRRRQEFIDIRARPRLPAPAYHSGPTPPFLIKRQKALAENAHLPVLVEDANLDVFRRLSLTRQIPAGAKWVACLGIIYGPAPKSRSKAA
;
A
#
# COMPACT_ATOMS: atom_id res chain seq x y z
N MET A 1 4.82 -33.42 -11.97
CA MET A 1 3.67 -32.75 -12.61
C MET A 1 2.46 -33.64 -12.39
N ASN A 2 1.37 -33.08 -11.88
CA ASN A 2 0.13 -33.82 -11.67
C ASN A 2 -0.74 -33.82 -12.94
N GLN A 3 -1.66 -34.78 -13.07
CA GLN A 3 -2.56 -34.94 -14.21
C GLN A 3 -3.32 -33.64 -14.54
N GLN A 4 -3.76 -32.91 -13.52
CA GLN A 4 -4.47 -31.64 -13.73
C GLN A 4 -3.62 -30.57 -14.42
N ALA A 5 -2.32 -30.52 -14.15
CA ALA A 5 -1.40 -29.59 -14.82
C ALA A 5 -1.18 -30.00 -16.28
N GLU A 6 -1.09 -31.31 -16.55
CA GLU A 6 -1.01 -31.87 -17.90
C GLU A 6 -2.25 -31.53 -18.73
N ASP A 7 -3.44 -31.72 -18.15
CA ASP A 7 -4.72 -31.39 -18.79
C ASP A 7 -4.80 -29.88 -19.09
N SER A 8 -4.30 -29.03 -18.19
CA SER A 8 -4.30 -27.58 -18.36
C SER A 8 -3.40 -27.12 -19.50
N ILE A 9 -2.20 -27.69 -19.63
CA ILE A 9 -1.30 -27.42 -20.77
C ILE A 9 -1.97 -27.88 -22.08
N THR A 10 -2.61 -29.05 -22.06
CA THR A 10 -3.31 -29.59 -23.23
C THR A 10 -4.47 -28.69 -23.66
N GLN A 11 -5.28 -28.23 -22.71
CA GLN A 11 -6.36 -27.27 -22.97
C GLN A 11 -5.82 -25.96 -23.54
N MET A 12 -4.75 -25.43 -22.96
CA MET A 12 -4.08 -24.23 -23.46
C MET A 12 -3.61 -24.41 -24.92
N LEU A 13 -2.96 -25.54 -25.25
CA LEU A 13 -2.51 -25.80 -26.62
C LEU A 13 -3.67 -25.89 -27.63
N ASN A 14 -4.83 -26.41 -27.20
CA ASN A 14 -6.05 -26.46 -28.01
C ASN A 14 -6.68 -25.09 -28.27
N CYS A 15 -6.37 -24.07 -27.47
CA CYS A 15 -6.83 -22.70 -27.71
C CYS A 15 -6.14 -22.01 -28.90
N PHE A 16 -5.04 -22.57 -29.41
CA PHE A 16 -4.32 -22.01 -30.55
C PHE A 16 -4.71 -22.70 -31.86
N PRO A 17 -4.69 -21.99 -32.99
CA PRO A 17 -4.87 -22.60 -34.30
C PRO A 17 -3.88 -23.75 -34.50
N GLN A 18 -4.39 -24.91 -34.92
CA GLN A 18 -3.58 -26.10 -35.20
C GLN A 18 -2.63 -25.79 -36.37
N THR A 19 -1.34 -25.77 -36.08
CA THR A 19 -0.28 -25.63 -37.08
C THR A 19 0.38 -26.99 -37.34
N SER A 20 1.26 -27.09 -38.33
CA SER A 20 2.01 -28.33 -38.64
C SER A 20 3.05 -28.71 -37.57
N GLN A 21 2.94 -28.17 -36.35
CA GLN A 21 3.84 -28.47 -35.24
C GLN A 21 3.44 -29.78 -34.57
N ASN A 22 4.44 -30.52 -34.06
CA ASN A 22 4.20 -31.72 -33.27
C ASN A 22 3.90 -31.31 -31.82
N TYR A 23 2.62 -31.23 -31.47
CA TYR A 23 2.16 -30.82 -30.14
C TYR A 23 2.51 -31.82 -29.04
N GLU A 24 2.64 -33.12 -29.34
CA GLU A 24 3.09 -34.11 -28.36
C GLU A 24 4.54 -33.86 -27.93
N LEU A 25 5.40 -33.56 -28.90
CA LEU A 25 6.79 -33.20 -28.60
C LEU A 25 6.86 -31.89 -27.82
N LEU A 26 6.07 -30.88 -28.22
CA LEU A 26 6.01 -29.60 -27.52
C LEU A 26 5.55 -29.80 -26.07
N PHE A 27 4.47 -30.57 -25.86
CA PHE A 27 3.97 -30.92 -24.53
C PHE A 27 5.04 -31.58 -23.67
N ALA A 28 5.74 -32.59 -24.21
CA ALA A 28 6.83 -33.27 -23.50
C ALA A 28 7.99 -32.31 -23.18
N THR A 29 8.30 -31.36 -24.07
CA THR A 29 9.30 -30.32 -23.81
C THR A 29 8.85 -29.37 -22.70
N LEU A 30 7.61 -28.88 -22.73
CA LEU A 30 7.06 -28.01 -21.70
C LEU A 30 7.06 -28.70 -20.33
N GLY A 31 6.66 -29.97 -20.27
CA GLY A 31 6.69 -30.77 -19.04
C GLY A 31 8.10 -30.90 -18.45
N LYS A 32 9.12 -31.12 -19.29
CA LYS A 32 10.53 -31.16 -18.84
C LYS A 32 11.02 -29.80 -18.37
N LEU A 33 10.66 -28.72 -19.08
CA LEU A 33 11.07 -27.36 -18.72
C LEU A 33 10.44 -26.92 -17.40
N CYS A 34 9.20 -27.31 -17.13
CA CYS A 34 8.51 -26.99 -15.88
C CYS A 34 8.97 -27.83 -14.68
N ALA A 35 9.98 -28.68 -14.85
CA ALA A 35 10.55 -29.44 -13.74
C ALA A 35 11.05 -28.51 -12.62
N GLY A 36 10.56 -28.72 -11.40
CA GLY A 36 10.89 -27.92 -10.22
C GLY A 36 9.96 -26.73 -9.96
N GLN A 37 8.95 -26.50 -10.80
CA GLN A 37 7.87 -25.53 -10.53
C GLN A 37 6.68 -26.24 -9.87
N THR A 38 5.86 -25.49 -9.12
CA THR A 38 4.64 -26.05 -8.54
C THR A 38 3.59 -26.31 -9.62
N ASP A 39 2.80 -27.38 -9.44
CA ASP A 39 1.71 -27.71 -10.38
C ASP A 39 0.70 -26.54 -10.50
N GLN A 40 0.46 -25.81 -9.40
CA GLN A 40 -0.44 -24.66 -9.41
C GLN A 40 0.10 -23.51 -10.28
N ALA A 41 1.40 -23.23 -10.26
CA ALA A 41 2.00 -22.22 -11.13
C ALA A 41 1.83 -22.57 -12.62
N ILE A 42 1.94 -23.86 -12.96
CA ILE A 42 1.75 -24.38 -14.32
C ILE A 42 0.29 -24.23 -14.76
N ILE A 43 -0.67 -24.60 -13.90
CA ILE A 43 -2.11 -24.46 -14.17
C ILE A 43 -2.45 -22.98 -14.42
N GLU A 44 -2.08 -22.09 -13.49
CA GLU A 44 -2.39 -20.66 -13.61
C GLU A 44 -1.72 -20.01 -14.83
N ALA A 45 -0.50 -20.41 -15.20
CA ALA A 45 0.15 -19.94 -16.41
C ALA A 45 -0.59 -20.42 -17.67
N SER A 46 -1.00 -21.69 -17.71
CA SER A 46 -1.74 -22.28 -18.84
C SER A 46 -3.09 -21.58 -19.04
N GLU A 47 -3.83 -21.33 -17.95
CA GLU A 47 -5.10 -20.59 -17.98
C GLU A 47 -4.93 -19.16 -18.51
N ARG A 48 -3.85 -18.45 -18.11
CA ARG A 48 -3.58 -17.08 -18.60
C ARG A 48 -3.28 -17.03 -20.08
N PHE A 49 -2.49 -17.98 -20.60
CA PHE A 49 -2.23 -18.09 -22.03
C PHE A 49 -3.52 -18.38 -22.82
N ALA A 50 -4.36 -19.29 -22.30
CA ALA A 50 -5.66 -19.60 -22.87
C ALA A 50 -6.60 -18.38 -22.86
N ALA A 51 -6.56 -17.57 -21.80
CA ALA A 51 -7.40 -16.38 -21.63
C ALA A 51 -6.94 -15.17 -22.48
N GLY A 52 -5.68 -15.11 -22.90
CA GLY A 52 -5.16 -13.93 -23.60
C GLY A 52 -4.44 -12.92 -22.70
N ASP A 53 -4.19 -13.26 -21.44
CA ASP A 53 -3.77 -12.32 -20.39
C ASP A 53 -2.25 -12.20 -20.21
N VAL A 54 -1.45 -12.98 -20.96
CA VAL A 54 0.01 -12.90 -20.91
C VAL A 54 0.49 -11.74 -21.78
N LYS A 55 1.35 -10.91 -21.20
CA LYS A 55 1.91 -9.74 -21.88
C LYS A 55 2.68 -10.18 -23.13
N ASP A 56 2.46 -9.47 -24.23
CA ASP A 56 3.14 -9.69 -25.52
C ASP A 56 2.89 -11.09 -26.14
N GLN A 57 1.89 -11.84 -25.67
CA GLN A 57 1.59 -13.16 -26.23
C GLN A 57 1.06 -13.07 -27.67
N SER A 58 1.47 -14.02 -28.50
CA SER A 58 0.85 -14.23 -29.80
C SER A 58 -0.53 -14.85 -29.63
N LYS A 59 -1.55 -14.29 -30.28
CA LYS A 59 -2.88 -14.91 -30.39
C LYS A 59 -2.97 -15.95 -31.50
N LYS A 60 -1.95 -16.03 -32.36
CA LYS A 60 -1.93 -16.86 -33.58
C LYS A 60 -1.12 -18.13 -33.43
N PHE A 61 -0.16 -18.13 -32.51
CA PHE A 61 0.81 -19.20 -32.35
C PHE A 61 0.86 -19.59 -30.88
N ALA A 62 1.02 -20.89 -30.62
CA ALA A 62 1.24 -21.40 -29.27
C ALA A 62 2.52 -20.77 -28.67
N PRO A 63 2.58 -20.60 -27.34
CA PRO A 63 3.75 -20.03 -26.69
C PRO A 63 4.98 -20.90 -26.92
N SER A 64 6.11 -20.24 -27.08
CA SER A 64 7.40 -20.94 -27.09
C SER A 64 7.75 -21.46 -25.69
N GLY A 65 8.60 -22.49 -25.61
CA GLY A 65 9.06 -23.03 -24.33
C GLY A 65 9.62 -21.96 -23.36
N PRO A 66 10.49 -21.04 -23.83
CA PRO A 66 10.99 -19.92 -23.02
C PRO A 66 9.91 -18.95 -22.53
N GLU A 67 8.95 -18.58 -23.38
CA GLU A 67 7.85 -17.68 -22.99
C GLU A 67 6.96 -18.33 -21.93
N PHE A 68 6.65 -19.62 -22.12
CA PHE A 68 5.82 -20.36 -21.17
C PHE A 68 6.50 -20.46 -19.81
N ILE A 69 7.79 -20.83 -19.76
CA ILE A 69 8.49 -20.97 -18.48
C ILE A 69 8.71 -19.64 -17.77
N GLU A 70 8.86 -18.54 -18.51
CA GLU A 70 8.95 -17.21 -17.92
C GLU A 70 7.66 -16.87 -17.16
N GLU A 71 6.49 -17.13 -17.77
CA GLU A 71 5.21 -16.89 -17.10
C GLU A 71 4.98 -17.85 -15.93
N VAL A 72 5.34 -19.14 -16.05
CA VAL A 72 5.29 -20.09 -14.93
C VAL A 72 6.13 -19.60 -13.75
N ARG A 73 7.34 -19.09 -13.99
CA ARG A 73 8.19 -18.51 -12.94
C ARG A 73 7.55 -17.28 -12.30
N ARG A 74 6.98 -16.39 -13.09
CA ARG A 74 6.24 -15.22 -12.55
C ARG A 74 5.06 -15.64 -11.68
N ARG A 75 4.33 -16.71 -12.06
CA ARG A 75 3.24 -17.26 -11.22
C ARG A 75 3.76 -17.89 -9.95
N GLN A 76 4.87 -18.63 -10.02
CA GLN A 76 5.52 -19.18 -8.84
C GLN A 76 5.91 -18.07 -7.85
N GLU A 77 6.55 -16.99 -8.32
CA GLU A 77 6.89 -15.84 -7.50
C GLU A 77 5.66 -15.21 -6.84
N PHE A 78 4.55 -15.07 -7.59
CA PHE A 78 3.30 -14.56 -7.06
C PHE A 78 2.72 -15.44 -5.95
N ILE A 79 2.74 -16.76 -6.15
CA ILE A 79 2.29 -17.74 -5.15
C ILE A 79 3.16 -17.64 -3.90
N ASP A 80 4.49 -17.55 -4.07
CA ASP A 80 5.44 -17.45 -2.97
C ASP A 80 5.25 -16.14 -2.17
N ILE A 81 5.04 -15.01 -2.86
CA ILE A 81 4.72 -13.71 -2.23
C ILE A 81 3.41 -13.80 -1.45
N ARG A 82 2.39 -14.45 -2.02
CA ARG A 82 1.08 -14.63 -1.37
C ARG A 82 1.16 -15.56 -0.16
N ALA A 83 2.00 -16.57 -0.21
CA ALA A 83 2.24 -17.52 0.87
C ALA A 83 3.14 -16.95 1.98
N ARG A 84 3.88 -15.87 1.70
CA ARG A 84 4.75 -15.23 2.70
C ARG A 84 3.95 -14.82 3.94
N PRO A 85 4.41 -15.17 5.16
CA PRO A 85 3.72 -14.81 6.39
C PRO A 85 3.61 -13.29 6.50
N ARG A 86 2.40 -12.81 6.78
CA ARG A 86 2.14 -11.38 6.98
C ARG A 86 2.80 -10.93 8.27
N LEU A 87 3.39 -9.72 8.24
CA LEU A 87 3.84 -9.07 9.47
C LEU A 87 2.64 -8.86 10.40
N PRO A 88 2.81 -9.01 11.72
CA PRO A 88 1.75 -8.70 12.66
C PRO A 88 1.36 -7.22 12.54
N ALA A 89 0.09 -6.91 12.79
CA ALA A 89 -0.34 -5.53 12.91
C ALA A 89 0.53 -4.82 13.96
N PRO A 90 0.95 -3.56 13.73
CA PRO A 90 1.76 -2.83 14.69
C PRO A 90 1.03 -2.75 16.03
N ALA A 91 1.54 -3.47 17.02
CA ALA A 91 1.00 -3.43 18.37
C ALA A 91 1.35 -2.06 18.99
N TYR A 92 0.32 -1.28 19.31
CA TYR A 92 0.51 -0.07 20.09
C TYR A 92 0.86 -0.49 21.52
N HIS A 93 2.12 -0.27 21.90
CA HIS A 93 2.55 -0.43 23.28
C HIS A 93 2.25 0.89 23.98
N SER A 94 1.28 0.90 24.90
CA SER A 94 1.05 2.06 25.75
C SER A 94 2.29 2.27 26.62
N GLY A 95 3.16 3.18 26.20
CA GLY A 95 4.15 3.74 27.12
C GLY A 95 3.48 4.38 28.34
N PRO A 96 4.26 4.83 29.33
CA PRO A 96 3.73 5.43 30.55
C PRO A 96 2.88 6.68 30.29
N THR A 97 2.99 7.29 29.11
CA THR A 97 2.16 8.43 28.71
C THR A 97 1.68 8.24 27.27
N PRO A 98 0.38 8.33 27.01
CA PRO A 98 -0.14 8.23 25.66
C PRO A 98 0.29 9.44 24.79
N PRO A 99 0.49 9.25 23.47
CA PRO A 99 0.94 10.28 22.54
C PRO A 99 0.13 11.58 22.56
N PHE A 100 -1.17 11.50 22.80
CA PHE A 100 -2.02 12.69 22.89
C PHE A 100 -1.70 13.54 24.12
N LEU A 101 -1.34 12.93 25.26
CA LEU A 101 -0.88 13.65 26.44
C LEU A 101 0.52 14.24 26.22
N ILE A 102 1.42 13.53 25.54
CA ILE A 102 2.74 14.07 25.16
C ILE A 102 2.57 15.31 24.28
N LYS A 103 1.70 15.25 23.26
CA LYS A 103 1.36 16.40 22.41
C LYS A 103 0.74 17.55 23.21
N ARG A 104 -0.13 17.25 24.17
CA ARG A 104 -0.75 18.24 25.06
C ARG A 104 0.29 18.95 25.93
N GLN A 105 1.17 18.19 26.58
CA GLN A 105 2.25 18.74 27.42
C GLN A 105 3.24 19.57 26.61
N LYS A 106 3.64 19.07 25.44
CA LYS A 106 4.52 19.81 24.53
C LYS A 106 3.90 21.14 24.11
N ALA A 107 2.62 21.13 23.74
CA ALA A 107 1.90 22.34 23.38
C ALA A 107 1.76 23.32 24.56
N LEU A 108 1.54 22.84 25.77
CA LEU A 108 1.54 23.70 26.98
C LEU A 108 2.90 24.36 27.17
N ALA A 109 3.98 23.57 27.11
CA ALA A 109 5.34 24.07 27.28
C ALA A 109 5.72 25.10 26.21
N GLU A 110 5.40 24.84 24.94
CA GLU A 110 5.70 25.75 23.83
C GLU A 110 4.98 27.10 23.95
N ASN A 111 3.74 27.12 24.45
CA ASN A 111 2.93 28.34 24.52
C ASN A 111 2.87 28.94 25.94
N ALA A 112 3.64 28.40 26.91
CA ALA A 112 3.65 28.86 28.30
C ALA A 112 4.03 30.34 28.48
N HIS A 113 4.75 30.91 27.52
CA HIS A 113 5.19 32.31 27.52
C HIS A 113 4.12 33.30 27.01
N LEU A 114 2.99 32.80 26.50
CA LEU A 114 1.92 33.61 25.92
C LEU A 114 0.78 33.81 26.93
N PRO A 115 0.12 34.98 26.93
CA PRO A 115 -1.04 35.21 27.79
C PRO A 115 -2.23 34.36 27.33
N VAL A 116 -2.92 33.71 28.26
CA VAL A 116 -4.17 33.00 27.98
C VAL A 116 -5.30 34.01 27.87
N LEU A 117 -6.01 34.02 26.73
CA LEU A 117 -7.15 34.92 26.49
C LEU A 117 -8.48 34.23 26.78
N VAL A 118 -8.64 33.00 26.31
CA VAL A 118 -9.87 32.20 26.46
C VAL A 118 -9.49 30.73 26.61
N GLU A 119 -10.05 30.09 27.63
CA GLU A 119 -9.94 28.65 27.89
C GLU A 119 -11.17 27.91 27.34
N ASP A 120 -11.03 26.61 27.10
CA ASP A 120 -12.08 25.71 26.59
C ASP A 120 -12.80 26.19 25.30
N ALA A 121 -12.08 26.92 24.45
CA ALA A 121 -12.54 27.40 23.17
C ALA A 121 -12.39 26.32 22.07
N ASN A 122 -13.49 26.01 21.40
CA ASN A 122 -13.49 25.23 20.16
C ASN A 122 -13.14 26.12 18.93
N LEU A 123 -12.98 25.47 17.77
CA LEU A 123 -12.62 26.17 16.53
C LEU A 123 -13.66 27.24 16.15
N ASP A 124 -14.94 26.98 16.38
CA ASP A 124 -16.02 27.87 16.00
C ASP A 124 -16.06 29.13 16.87
N VAL A 125 -15.77 28.98 18.16
CA VAL A 125 -15.60 30.11 19.10
C VAL A 125 -14.41 30.96 18.66
N PHE A 126 -13.28 30.35 18.34
CA PHE A 126 -12.11 31.10 17.84
C PHE A 126 -12.43 31.86 16.54
N ARG A 127 -13.07 31.21 15.56
CA ARG A 127 -13.47 31.84 14.30
C ARG A 127 -14.41 33.01 14.52
N ARG A 128 -15.42 32.84 15.38
CA ARG A 128 -16.38 33.89 15.70
C ARG A 128 -15.70 35.10 16.35
N LEU A 129 -14.87 34.86 17.35
CA LEU A 129 -14.12 35.91 18.06
C LEU A 129 -13.10 36.63 17.18
N SER A 130 -12.52 35.92 16.21
CA SER A 130 -11.64 36.50 15.19
C SER A 130 -12.41 37.39 14.22
N LEU A 131 -13.58 36.94 13.74
CA LEU A 131 -14.46 37.73 12.87
C LEU A 131 -14.98 39.00 13.55
N THR A 132 -15.34 38.92 14.83
CA THR A 132 -15.78 40.07 15.63
C THR A 132 -14.63 40.95 16.13
N ARG A 133 -13.37 40.63 15.77
CA ARG A 133 -12.15 41.36 16.16
C ARG A 133 -11.99 41.52 17.67
N GLN A 134 -12.53 40.59 18.46
CA GLN A 134 -12.37 40.57 19.92
C GLN A 134 -11.03 39.97 20.34
N ILE A 135 -10.34 39.27 19.44
CA ILE A 135 -9.01 38.71 19.66
C ILE A 135 -7.95 39.62 18.98
N PRO A 136 -6.84 39.94 19.65
CA PRO A 136 -5.77 40.74 19.07
C PRO A 136 -5.09 40.04 17.88
N ALA A 137 -4.62 40.84 16.91
CA ALA A 137 -3.84 40.34 15.79
C ALA A 137 -2.56 39.65 16.28
N GLY A 138 -2.31 38.43 15.79
CA GLY A 138 -1.19 37.59 16.21
C GLY A 138 -1.52 36.59 17.34
N ALA A 139 -2.77 36.54 17.79
CA ALA A 139 -3.24 35.47 18.67
C ALA A 139 -3.26 34.11 17.96
N LYS A 140 -3.05 33.04 18.73
CA LYS A 140 -2.93 31.67 18.24
C LYS A 140 -3.89 30.77 19.00
N TRP A 141 -4.72 30.03 18.28
CA TRP A 141 -5.52 28.96 18.86
C TRP A 141 -4.77 27.63 18.82
N VAL A 142 -4.70 26.93 19.96
CA VAL A 142 -4.01 25.65 20.09
C VAL A 142 -5.05 24.55 20.29
N ALA A 143 -5.38 23.86 19.20
CA ALA A 143 -6.48 22.90 19.14
C ALA A 143 -6.38 21.74 20.15
N CYS A 144 -5.17 21.26 20.45
CA CYS A 144 -4.98 20.17 21.42
C CYS A 144 -5.20 20.59 22.88
N LEU A 145 -5.30 21.90 23.14
CA LEU A 145 -5.56 22.46 24.46
C LEU A 145 -6.94 23.11 24.57
N GLY A 146 -7.54 23.49 23.44
CA GLY A 146 -8.75 24.32 23.46
C GLY A 146 -8.48 25.73 23.99
N ILE A 147 -7.24 26.22 23.91
CA ILE A 147 -6.86 27.52 24.47
C ILE A 147 -6.52 28.49 23.36
N ILE A 148 -7.01 29.73 23.48
CA ILE A 148 -6.63 30.86 22.65
C ILE A 148 -5.56 31.66 23.40
N TYR A 149 -4.34 31.66 22.87
CA TYR A 149 -3.23 32.46 23.39
C TYR A 149 -3.16 33.80 22.67
N GLY A 150 -2.86 34.87 23.42
CA GLY A 150 -2.58 36.19 22.87
C GLY A 150 -1.17 36.30 22.29
N PRO A 151 -0.87 37.40 21.59
CA PRO A 151 0.46 37.65 21.04
C PRO A 151 1.50 37.79 22.15
N ALA A 152 2.76 37.50 21.82
CA ALA A 152 3.86 37.67 22.75
C ALA A 152 3.92 39.13 23.27
N PRO A 153 4.15 39.35 24.57
CA PRO A 153 4.25 40.70 25.11
C PRO A 153 5.41 41.41 24.42
N LYS A 154 5.14 42.55 23.77
CA LYS A 154 6.20 43.41 23.24
C LYS A 154 7.10 43.78 24.42
N SER A 155 8.37 43.34 24.41
CA SER A 155 9.34 43.82 25.38
C SER A 155 9.33 45.35 25.29
N ARG A 156 8.98 46.03 26.38
CA ARG A 156 9.18 47.47 26.47
C ARG A 156 10.67 47.71 26.32
N SER A 157 11.13 48.04 25.12
CA SER A 157 12.45 48.61 24.92
C SER A 157 12.48 49.92 25.72
N LYS A 158 13.36 49.97 26.72
CA LYS A 158 13.63 51.11 27.61
C LYS A 158 13.51 52.44 26.85
N ALA A 159 12.61 53.31 27.29
CA ALA A 159 12.71 54.73 26.96
C ALA A 159 13.87 55.31 27.77
N ALA A 160 14.84 55.88 27.05
CA ALA A 160 15.98 56.63 27.56
C ALA A 160 15.55 57.93 28.24
#